data_AF-A0A5D2NEJ6-F1
#
_entry.id   AF-A0A5D2NEJ6-F1
#
_cell.length_a   1.000
_cell.length_b   1.000
_cell.length_c   1.000
_cell.angle_alpha   90.00
_cell.angle_beta   90.00
_cell.angle_gamma   90.00
#
_symmetry.space_group_name_H-M   'P 1'
#
loop_
_entity.id
_entity.type
_entity.pdbx_description
1 polymer ?
#
loop_
_entity_poly.entity_id
_entity_poly.type
_entity_poly.pdbx_seq_one_letter_code
_entity_poly.pdbx_strand_id
1 'polypeptide(L)'
;MTGGVEERDQSVSLDLLKQKMANFAKERDWDQFHSPRNLLLALVGEVGELSEIFQWKGEVPKGLPDWKEEEKVHLGEELSDVLLYLVRLSDICGIDLGKAALRKVELNAIKYPASKKNFKTSNGTAHTGTTAVERTKTVVHPFNVQSVAAPKPI
;
A
#
# COMPACT_ATOMS: atom_id res chain seq x y z
N MET A 1 27.50 -15.14 34.94
CA MET A 1 26.34 -14.24 34.89
C MET A 1 25.64 -14.49 33.57
N THR A 2 24.41 -14.97 33.70
CA THR A 2 23.59 -15.62 32.67
C THR A 2 22.81 -14.61 31.84
N GLY A 3 22.70 -14.91 30.53
CA GLY A 3 21.51 -14.59 29.74
C GLY A 3 21.53 -13.24 29.04
N GLY A 4 22.24 -13.18 27.90
CA GLY A 4 21.80 -12.31 26.81
C GLY A 4 20.44 -12.82 26.36
N VAL A 5 19.40 -12.03 26.58
CA VAL A 5 18.08 -12.31 26.01
C VAL A 5 18.21 -12.02 24.52
N GLU A 6 18.26 -13.07 23.70
CA GLU A 6 18.03 -12.97 22.28
C GLU A 6 16.63 -12.35 22.09
N GLU A 7 16.57 -11.11 21.60
CA GLU A 7 15.37 -10.54 21.01
C GLU A 7 14.95 -11.47 19.88
N ARG A 8 13.98 -12.33 20.15
CA ARG A 8 13.32 -13.11 19.11
C ARG A 8 12.58 -12.12 18.24
N ASP A 9 13.09 -11.89 17.03
CA ASP A 9 12.40 -11.25 15.93
C ASP A 9 11.08 -12.01 15.66
N GLN A 10 10.02 -11.62 16.38
CA GLN A 10 8.69 -12.15 16.16
C GLN A 10 8.08 -11.42 14.97
N SER A 11 8.17 -12.05 13.79
CA SER A 11 7.49 -11.56 12.60
C SER A 11 5.98 -11.44 12.87
N VAL A 12 5.42 -10.24 12.71
CA VAL A 12 3.99 -9.98 12.85
C VAL A 12 3.26 -10.41 11.57
N SER A 13 2.28 -11.31 11.68
CA SER A 13 1.48 -11.78 10.55
C SER A 13 0.09 -11.13 10.50
N LEU A 14 -0.54 -11.12 9.31
CA LEU A 14 -1.93 -10.65 9.16
C LEU A 14 -2.90 -11.49 10.01
N ASP A 15 -2.65 -12.79 10.16
CA ASP A 15 -3.44 -13.66 11.03
C ASP A 15 -3.31 -13.29 12.50
N LEU A 16 -2.11 -12.91 12.96
CA LEU A 16 -1.89 -12.42 14.32
C LEU A 16 -2.67 -11.12 14.55
N LEU A 17 -2.58 -10.15 13.62
CA LEU A 17 -3.30 -8.89 13.71
C LEU A 17 -4.81 -9.12 13.72
N LYS A 18 -5.32 -9.95 12.81
CA LYS A 18 -6.73 -10.35 12.77
C LYS A 18 -7.21 -10.90 14.11
N GLN A 19 -6.46 -11.83 14.70
CA GLN A 19 -6.80 -12.43 15.99
C GLN A 19 -6.79 -11.38 17.12
N LYS A 20 -5.77 -10.51 17.16
CA LYS A 20 -5.68 -9.43 18.15
C LYS A 20 -6.88 -8.48 18.05
N MET A 21 -7.26 -8.08 16.84
CA MET A 21 -8.42 -7.20 16.61
C MET A 21 -9.75 -7.86 16.97
N ALA A 22 -9.94 -9.13 16.58
CA ALA A 22 -11.14 -9.87 16.92
C ALA A 22 -11.32 -10.00 18.43
N ASN A 23 -10.24 -10.29 19.16
CA ASN A 23 -10.27 -10.37 20.62
C ASN A 23 -10.55 -9.00 21.25
N PHE A 24 -9.86 -7.94 20.78
CA PHE A 24 -10.05 -6.58 21.27
C PHE A 24 -11.51 -6.09 21.11
N ALA A 25 -12.12 -6.38 19.95
CA ALA A 25 -13.51 -6.05 19.67
C ALA A 25 -14.48 -6.84 20.55
N LYS A 26 -14.25 -8.15 20.70
CA LYS A 26 -15.09 -9.03 21.52
C LYS A 26 -15.06 -8.64 23.00
N GLU A 27 -13.90 -8.30 23.54
CA GLU A 27 -13.75 -7.85 24.94
C GLU A 27 -14.57 -6.59 25.26
N ARG A 28 -14.88 -5.78 24.23
CA ARG A 28 -15.63 -4.52 24.36
C ARG A 28 -17.05 -4.61 23.84
N ASP A 29 -17.50 -5.78 23.41
CA ASP A 29 -18.78 -6.00 22.73
C ASP A 29 -18.97 -5.09 21.50
N TRP A 30 -17.88 -4.78 20.78
CA TRP A 30 -17.91 -3.86 19.63
C TRP A 30 -18.32 -4.52 18.31
N ASP A 31 -18.45 -5.84 18.28
CA ASP A 31 -18.83 -6.56 17.05
C ASP A 31 -20.19 -6.12 16.50
N GLN A 32 -21.08 -5.61 17.35
CA GLN A 32 -22.36 -5.01 16.94
C GLN A 32 -22.20 -3.79 16.01
N PHE A 33 -21.07 -3.06 16.09
CA PHE A 33 -20.79 -1.87 15.28
C PHE A 33 -19.99 -2.20 14.02
N HIS A 34 -19.39 -3.40 13.94
CA HIS A 34 -18.47 -3.84 12.89
C HIS A 34 -19.18 -4.42 11.66
N SER A 35 -20.20 -3.74 11.14
CA SER A 35 -20.72 -4.07 9.81
C SER A 35 -19.67 -3.74 8.72
N PRO A 36 -19.63 -4.47 7.58
CA PRO A 36 -18.68 -4.18 6.50
C PRO A 36 -18.68 -2.71 6.04
N ARG A 37 -19.87 -2.10 5.96
CA ARG A 37 -20.01 -0.68 5.57
C ARG A 37 -19.35 0.24 6.59
N ASN A 38 -19.57 0.01 7.89
CA ASN A 38 -19.03 0.88 8.93
C ASN A 38 -17.50 0.78 8.97
N LEU A 39 -16.95 -0.43 8.87
CA LEU A 39 -15.51 -0.65 8.81
C LEU A 39 -14.87 -0.01 7.58
N LEU A 40 -15.54 -0.06 6.42
CA LEU A 40 -15.07 0.64 5.22
C LEU A 40 -15.06 2.16 5.43
N LEU A 41 -16.09 2.73 6.05
CA LEU A 41 -16.15 4.17 6.31
C LEU A 41 -15.08 4.61 7.32
N ALA A 42 -14.83 3.81 8.36
CA ALA A 42 -13.74 4.04 9.30
C ALA A 42 -12.38 3.99 8.59
N LEU A 43 -12.13 2.97 7.76
CA LEU A 43 -10.92 2.88 6.92
C LEU A 43 -10.71 4.13 6.05
N VAL A 44 -11.77 4.68 5.45
CA VAL A 44 -11.67 5.92 4.68
C VAL A 44 -11.30 7.12 5.56
N GLY A 45 -11.81 7.16 6.80
CA GLY A 45 -11.41 8.13 7.81
C GLY A 45 -9.90 8.11 8.07
N GLU A 46 -9.35 6.93 8.39
CA GLU A 46 -7.91 6.78 8.66
C GLU A 46 -7.04 7.10 7.42
N VAL A 47 -7.51 6.80 6.21
CA VAL A 47 -6.83 7.23 4.98
C VAL A 47 -6.84 8.76 4.85
N GLY A 48 -7.89 9.42 5.33
CA GLY A 48 -7.98 10.87 5.46
C GLY A 48 -6.93 11.41 6.42
N GLU A 49 -6.86 10.89 7.64
CA GLU A 49 -5.88 11.29 8.66
C GLU A 49 -4.44 11.06 8.17
N LEU A 50 -4.16 9.90 7.56
CA LEU A 50 -2.89 9.64 6.88
C LEU A 50 -2.59 10.68 5.79
N SER A 51 -3.59 11.10 5.02
CA SER A 51 -3.42 12.11 3.96
C SER A 51 -3.13 13.49 4.53
N GLU A 52 -3.69 13.85 5.69
CA GLU A 52 -3.47 15.13 6.36
C GLU A 52 -2.00 15.35 6.75
N ILE A 53 -1.26 14.27 7.05
CA ILE A 53 0.18 14.33 7.32
C ILE A 53 0.96 14.88 6.11
N PHE A 54 0.53 14.53 4.89
CA PHE A 54 1.22 14.90 3.65
C PHE A 54 0.64 16.14 2.97
N GLN A 55 -0.57 16.58 3.31
CA GLN A 55 -1.35 17.54 2.52
C GLN A 55 -0.63 18.88 2.25
N TRP A 56 0.24 19.32 3.17
CA TRP A 56 1.00 20.57 3.07
C TRP A 56 2.50 20.36 2.83
N LYS A 57 2.94 19.11 2.68
CA LYS A 57 4.33 18.78 2.35
C LYS A 57 4.52 18.97 0.84
N GLY A 58 5.69 19.47 0.44
CA GLY A 58 6.11 19.48 -0.95
C GLY A 58 6.51 18.08 -1.43
N GLU A 59 7.52 17.98 -2.28
CA GLU A 59 8.11 16.68 -2.58
C GLU A 59 8.69 16.06 -1.30
N VAL A 60 8.25 14.85 -0.96
CA VAL A 60 8.73 14.11 0.22
C VAL A 60 9.77 13.09 -0.22
N PRO A 61 11.06 13.24 0.17
CA PRO A 61 12.10 12.30 -0.22
C PRO A 61 11.91 10.94 0.46
N LYS A 62 12.32 9.88 -0.26
CA LYS A 62 12.32 8.51 0.28
C LYS A 62 13.14 8.45 1.57
N GLY A 63 12.60 7.78 2.59
CA GLY A 63 13.27 7.59 3.87
C GLY A 63 13.09 8.75 4.85
N LEU A 64 12.36 9.80 4.47
CA LEU A 64 11.96 10.90 5.35
C LEU A 64 13.14 11.53 6.14
N PRO A 65 14.28 11.86 5.51
CA PRO A 65 15.47 12.39 6.20
C PRO A 65 15.21 13.68 6.98
N ASP A 66 14.29 14.51 6.51
CA ASP A 66 13.99 15.83 7.11
C ASP A 66 12.83 15.78 8.12
N TRP A 67 12.32 14.59 8.43
CA TRP A 67 11.22 14.41 9.38
C TRP A 67 11.75 14.13 10.77
N LYS A 68 11.14 14.76 11.77
CA LYS A 68 11.40 14.46 13.18
C LYS A 68 10.89 13.07 13.52
N GLU A 69 11.44 12.49 14.59
CA GLU A 69 11.01 11.17 15.04
C GLU A 69 9.53 11.16 15.44
N GLU A 70 9.02 12.23 16.04
CA GLU A 70 7.59 12.34 16.38
C GLU A 70 6.69 12.32 15.12
N GLU A 71 7.13 12.93 14.01
CA GLU A 71 6.40 12.89 12.74
C GLU A 71 6.39 11.48 12.15
N LYS A 72 7.48 10.73 12.30
CA LYS A 72 7.57 9.34 11.83
C LYS A 72 6.74 8.39 12.69
N VAL A 73 6.70 8.62 14.00
CA VAL A 73 5.82 7.87 14.92
C VAL A 73 4.37 8.09 14.53
N HIS A 74 3.94 9.34 14.37
CA HIS A 74 2.58 9.67 13.96
C HIS A 74 2.22 9.07 12.59
N LEU A 75 3.12 9.16 11.61
CA LEU A 75 2.94 8.46 10.32
C LEU A 75 2.78 6.94 10.51
N GLY A 76 3.53 6.34 11.43
CA GLY A 76 3.42 4.92 11.75
C GLY A 76 2.08 4.55 12.38
N GLU A 77 1.51 5.43 13.21
CA GLU A 77 0.18 5.28 13.82
C GLU A 77 -0.89 5.27 12.72
N GLU A 78 -0.95 6.29 11.87
CA GLU A 78 -1.96 6.37 10.79
C GLU A 78 -1.84 5.24 9.75
N LEU A 79 -0.61 4.84 9.41
CA LEU A 79 -0.40 3.66 8.56
C LEU A 79 -0.91 2.37 9.22
N SER A 80 -0.76 2.27 10.54
CA SER A 80 -1.22 1.12 11.32
C SER A 80 -2.74 1.11 11.39
N ASP A 81 -3.41 2.24 11.59
CA ASP A 81 -4.87 2.31 11.67
C ASP A 81 -5.51 1.90 10.33
N VAL A 82 -4.99 2.40 9.20
CA VAL A 82 -5.38 1.94 7.85
C VAL A 82 -5.22 0.42 7.71
N LEU A 83 -4.08 -0.14 8.12
CA LEU A 83 -3.82 -1.57 8.05
C LEU A 83 -4.80 -2.37 8.92
N LEU A 84 -5.03 -1.93 10.16
CA LEU A 84 -5.87 -2.62 11.12
C LEU A 84 -7.33 -2.64 10.65
N TYR A 85 -7.89 -1.51 10.21
CA TYR A 85 -9.26 -1.51 9.66
C TYR A 85 -9.39 -2.37 8.41
N LEU A 86 -8.37 -2.39 7.53
CA LEU A 86 -8.39 -3.26 6.35
C LEU A 86 -8.36 -4.75 6.74
N VAL A 87 -7.54 -5.12 7.72
CA VAL A 87 -7.49 -6.48 8.29
C VAL A 87 -8.84 -6.85 8.90
N ARG A 88 -9.42 -5.99 9.74
CA ARG A 88 -10.72 -6.27 10.38
C ARG A 88 -11.85 -6.36 9.36
N LEU A 89 -11.87 -5.48 8.37
CA LEU A 89 -12.84 -5.54 7.27
C LEU A 89 -12.72 -6.87 6.52
N SER A 90 -11.50 -7.31 6.21
CA SER A 90 -11.29 -8.60 5.53
C SER A 90 -11.81 -9.77 6.36
N ASP A 91 -11.61 -9.75 7.68
CA ASP A 91 -12.08 -10.79 8.60
C ASP A 91 -13.61 -10.87 8.64
N ILE A 92 -14.29 -9.73 8.81
CA ILE A 92 -15.76 -9.65 8.79
C ILE A 92 -16.33 -10.08 7.43
N CYS A 93 -15.62 -9.80 6.33
CA CYS A 93 -16.03 -10.24 5.00
C CYS A 93 -15.65 -11.70 4.68
N GLY A 94 -14.96 -12.42 5.57
CA GLY A 94 -14.51 -13.79 5.33
C GLY A 94 -13.45 -13.92 4.22
N ILE A 95 -12.65 -12.87 4.01
CA ILE A 95 -11.61 -12.80 3.00
C ILE A 95 -10.25 -13.07 3.64
N ASP A 96 -9.52 -14.06 3.12
CA ASP A 96 -8.11 -14.26 3.43
C ASP A 96 -7.27 -13.18 2.72
N LEU A 97 -7.00 -12.09 3.44
CA LEU A 97 -6.31 -10.91 2.90
C LEU A 97 -4.89 -11.24 2.42
N GLY A 98 -4.17 -12.11 3.14
CA GLY A 98 -2.83 -12.54 2.77
C GLY A 98 -2.81 -13.28 1.42
N LYS A 99 -3.67 -14.28 1.26
CA LYS A 99 -3.81 -15.00 -0.02
C LYS A 99 -4.30 -14.09 -1.14
N ALA A 100 -5.25 -13.19 -0.87
CA ALA A 100 -5.75 -12.23 -1.84
C ALA A 100 -4.64 -11.27 -2.33
N ALA A 101 -3.81 -10.78 -1.41
CA ALA A 101 -2.68 -9.91 -1.72
C ALA A 101 -1.61 -10.64 -2.57
N LEU A 102 -1.23 -11.86 -2.19
CA LEU A 102 -0.26 -12.67 -2.95
C LEU A 102 -0.74 -12.94 -4.39
N ARG A 103 -2.00 -13.39 -4.54
CA ARG A 103 -2.63 -13.57 -5.86
C ARG A 103 -2.61 -12.27 -6.67
N LYS A 104 -2.85 -11.12 -6.02
CA LYS A 104 -2.85 -9.82 -6.70
C LYS A 104 -1.46 -9.43 -7.19
N VAL A 105 -0.40 -9.74 -6.43
CA VAL A 105 0.98 -9.52 -6.85
C VAL A 105 1.32 -10.34 -8.10
N GLU A 106 0.95 -11.62 -8.14
CA GLU A 106 1.14 -12.49 -9.31
C GLU A 106 0.42 -11.94 -10.56
N LEU A 107 -0.85 -11.53 -10.41
CA LEU A 107 -1.63 -10.93 -11.49
C LEU A 107 -1.01 -9.60 -11.96
N ASN A 108 -0.46 -8.80 -11.04
CA ASN A 108 0.21 -7.56 -11.40
C ASN A 108 1.52 -7.82 -12.15
N ALA A 109 2.28 -8.87 -11.80
CA ALA A 109 3.50 -9.25 -12.53
C ALA A 109 3.21 -9.68 -13.98
N ILE A 110 2.09 -10.36 -14.22
CA ILE A 110 1.61 -10.69 -15.57
C ILE A 110 1.19 -9.42 -16.33
N LYS A 111 0.46 -8.51 -15.66
CA LYS A 111 -0.03 -7.27 -16.27
C LYS A 111 1.09 -6.27 -16.58
N TYR A 112 2.15 -6.25 -15.76
CA TYR A 112 3.29 -5.33 -15.87
C TYR A 112 4.60 -6.13 -15.83
N PRO A 113 4.96 -6.84 -16.92
CA PRO A 113 6.17 -7.65 -16.95
C PRO A 113 7.41 -6.79 -16.80
N ALA A 114 8.43 -7.30 -16.10
CA ALA A 114 9.74 -6.66 -16.05
C ALA A 114 10.27 -6.52 -17.49
N SER A 115 10.56 -5.29 -17.92
CA SER A 115 11.17 -5.07 -19.23
C SER A 115 12.50 -5.81 -19.28
N LYS A 116 12.65 -6.73 -20.25
CA LYS A 116 13.98 -7.24 -20.62
C LYS A 116 14.75 -6.05 -21.17
N LYS A 117 15.66 -5.47 -20.38
CA LYS A 117 16.67 -4.54 -20.90
C LYS A 117 17.51 -5.32 -21.90
N ASN A 118 17.11 -5.30 -23.16
CA ASN A 118 17.93 -5.76 -24.26
C ASN A 118 19.09 -4.77 -24.35
N PHE A 119 20.27 -5.16 -23.84
CA PHE A 119 21.52 -4.56 -24.28
C PHE A 119 21.62 -4.82 -25.79
N LYS A 120 21.18 -3.86 -26.60
CA LYS A 120 21.49 -3.89 -28.03
C LYS A 120 22.96 -3.54 -28.15
N THR A 121 23.79 -4.56 -28.40
CA THR A 121 25.08 -4.37 -29.05
C THR A 121 24.81 -3.66 -30.38
N SER A 122 25.24 -2.41 -30.48
CA SER A 122 25.09 -1.60 -31.69
C SER A 122 25.96 -2.17 -32.80
N ASN A 123 25.35 -2.83 -33.79
CA ASN A 123 25.93 -3.00 -35.11
C ASN A 123 24.84 -2.80 -36.17
N GLY A 124 25.04 -1.78 -37.01
CA GLY A 124 24.69 -1.82 -38.43
C GLY A 124 23.24 -1.57 -38.87
N THR A 125 23.05 -0.35 -39.39
CA THR A 125 22.37 -0.05 -40.67
C THR A 125 20.85 0.11 -40.72
N ALA A 126 20.45 1.19 -41.42
CA ALA A 126 19.12 1.76 -41.60
C ALA A 126 18.19 0.97 -42.54
N HIS A 127 16.86 1.07 -42.35
CA HIS A 127 15.96 1.74 -43.31
C HIS A 127 14.48 1.82 -42.83
N THR A 128 13.91 3.00 -43.10
CA THR A 128 12.52 3.46 -43.33
C THR A 128 11.32 2.50 -43.28
N GLY A 129 10.22 2.96 -42.66
CA GLY A 129 8.85 2.57 -43.07
C GLY A 129 7.74 2.69 -42.02
N THR A 130 6.85 3.67 -42.22
CA THR A 130 5.40 3.66 -41.88
C THR A 130 4.97 3.65 -40.41
N THR A 131 4.53 4.81 -39.91
CA THR A 131 3.83 4.97 -38.62
C THR A 131 2.33 4.71 -38.78
N ALA A 132 1.87 3.55 -38.32
CA ALA A 132 0.48 3.34 -37.96
C ALA A 132 0.22 4.01 -36.59
N VAL A 133 -0.83 4.83 -36.49
CA VAL A 133 -1.29 5.41 -35.23
C VAL A 133 -1.96 4.29 -34.42
N GLU A 134 -1.16 3.61 -33.61
CA GLU A 134 -1.65 2.66 -32.63
C GLU A 134 -2.24 3.46 -31.47
N ARG A 135 -3.55 3.30 -31.20
CA ARG A 135 -4.20 3.83 -29.99
C ARG A 135 -3.59 3.14 -28.78
N THR A 136 -2.53 3.71 -28.23
CA THR A 136 -1.95 3.24 -26.98
C THR A 136 -2.97 3.47 -25.87
N LYS A 137 -3.58 2.40 -25.35
CA LYS A 137 -4.24 2.45 -24.05
C LYS A 137 -3.21 2.95 -23.06
N THR A 138 -3.45 4.09 -22.42
CA THR A 138 -2.57 4.63 -21.38
C THR A 138 -2.38 3.55 -20.31
N VAL A 139 -1.20 2.98 -20.25
CA VAL A 139 -0.80 2.02 -19.23
C VAL A 139 -0.54 2.83 -17.96
N VAL A 140 -1.57 3.01 -17.13
CA VAL A 140 -1.38 3.49 -15.76
C VAL A 140 -0.55 2.44 -15.02
N HIS A 141 0.71 2.76 -14.76
CA HIS A 141 1.60 1.97 -13.90
C HIS A 141 1.08 2.09 -12.46
N PRO A 142 0.91 0.97 -11.73
CA PRO A 142 0.33 0.98 -10.38
C PRO A 142 1.21 1.73 -9.37
N PHE A 143 2.46 2.06 -9.73
CA PHE A 143 3.42 2.78 -8.91
C PHE A 143 3.73 4.19 -9.43
N ASN A 144 3.11 4.65 -10.52
CA ASN A 144 3.34 5.99 -11.07
C ASN A 144 2.17 6.91 -10.72
N VAL A 145 2.17 7.46 -9.50
CA VAL A 145 1.17 8.43 -9.03
C VAL A 145 1.43 9.84 -9.60
N GLN A 146 2.55 10.06 -10.30
CA GLN A 146 2.96 11.36 -10.83
C GLN A 146 2.08 11.93 -11.98
N SER A 147 0.95 11.31 -12.36
CA SER A 147 0.12 11.80 -13.48
C SER A 147 -1.29 12.27 -13.14
N VAL A 148 -1.60 12.51 -11.86
CA VAL A 148 -2.84 13.21 -11.46
C VAL A 148 -2.53 14.47 -10.65
N ALA A 149 -1.66 15.32 -11.19
CA ALA A 149 -1.73 16.74 -10.87
C ALA A 149 -2.95 17.32 -11.60
N ALA A 150 -4.13 17.26 -10.96
CA ALA A 150 -5.24 18.12 -11.38
C ALA A 150 -4.79 19.58 -11.20
N PRO A 151 -5.00 20.47 -12.18
CA PRO A 151 -4.71 21.88 -11.99
C PRO A 151 -5.57 22.42 -10.85
N LYS A 152 -4.94 23.14 -9.92
CA LYS A 152 -5.63 23.83 -8.82
C LYS A 152 -6.65 24.80 -9.43
N PRO A 153 -7.93 24.83 -8.97
CA PRO A 153 -8.79 25.95 -9.28
C PRO A 153 -8.20 27.22 -8.66
N ILE A 154 -8.25 28.30 -9.43
CA ILE A 154 -7.84 29.66 -9.04
C ILE A 154 -8.65 30.11 -7.84
#